data_AF-A0A3D5AP12-F1
#
_entry.id   AF-A0A3D5AP12-F1
#
_cell.length_a   1.000
_cell.length_b   1.000
_cell.length_c   1.000
_cell.angle_alpha   90.00
_cell.angle_beta   90.00
_cell.angle_gamma   90.00
#
_symmetry.space_group_name_H-M   'P 1'
#
loop_
_entity.id
_entity.type
_entity.pdbx_description
1 polymer ?
#
loop_
_entity_poly.entity_id
_entity_poly.type
_entity_poly.pdbx_seq_one_letter_code
_entity_poly.pdbx_strand_id
1 'polypeptide(L)'
;MNTLLIGIAPEHVFAFVAGLIALIVIPFIKDGSPSHVDRWAAALLGYSAAVHLFLPIGHRDGALLTIGMVASGLAFGVLAWRAYLGRGWRIGTAILAPLTVLAYLINGEDADQVGILTALLELTAFGLAIATTRKVGKVFGSIGTILAVLVVGAVIWVESFQAHQASSTDTEAPSVGHSHEDGHEHLARAQAGVIMRPLIGDHHASAEETAAAIALTATTKAAAAKFAKLSDALAAGYTYPMGSRVGMDIHMEHKEYKKDGRALDPERPEMLVYAIEDGKATLLGVVFVMEKAGDPGVAPGGPITRWHAHNLCVSLTPPGIGIVTPFGGCPAFSITITIAEMMHLWTVEPPGGPFAEGVDEMWAREYHRGHGIVL
;
A
#
# COMPACT_ATOMS: atom_id res chain seq x y z
N MET A 1 -6.90 12.60 -14.74
CA MET A 1 -5.43 12.45 -14.92
C MET A 1 -4.73 11.91 -13.67
N ASN A 2 -5.24 12.18 -12.46
CA ASN A 2 -4.60 11.72 -11.21
C ASN A 2 -4.69 10.22 -10.92
N THR A 3 -5.46 9.43 -11.67
CA THR A 3 -5.62 7.98 -11.45
C THR A 3 -4.47 7.13 -11.97
N LEU A 4 -3.72 7.60 -12.97
CA LEU A 4 -2.60 6.85 -13.58
C LEU A 4 -1.32 6.89 -12.74
N LEU A 5 -1.22 7.83 -11.79
CA LEU A 5 -0.05 8.01 -10.92
C LEU A 5 -0.30 7.54 -9.47
N ILE A 6 -1.50 7.01 -9.17
CA ILE A 6 -1.83 6.49 -7.85
C ILE A 6 -0.96 5.26 -7.57
N GLY A 7 -0.11 5.35 -6.56
CA GLY A 7 0.78 4.26 -6.13
C GLY A 7 2.18 4.26 -6.75
N ILE A 8 2.54 5.25 -7.57
CA ILE A 8 3.93 5.50 -8.00
C ILE A 8 4.52 6.57 -7.08
N ALA A 9 5.67 6.29 -6.47
CA ALA A 9 6.38 7.28 -5.67
C ALA A 9 6.72 8.52 -6.52
N PRO A 10 6.46 9.77 -6.06
CA PRO A 10 6.74 10.98 -6.83
C PRO A 10 8.15 11.02 -7.44
N GLU A 11 9.13 10.54 -6.69
CA GLU A 11 10.53 10.38 -7.07
C GLU A 11 10.75 9.41 -8.25
N HIS A 12 9.86 8.44 -8.45
CA HIS A 12 9.97 7.44 -9.52
C HIS A 12 9.20 7.81 -10.79
N VAL A 13 8.31 8.82 -10.74
CA VAL A 13 7.47 9.23 -11.87
C VAL A 13 8.31 9.58 -13.10
N PHE A 14 9.41 10.31 -12.91
CA PHE A 14 10.26 10.72 -14.02
C PHE A 14 10.91 9.52 -14.73
N ALA A 15 11.47 8.59 -13.95
CA ALA A 15 12.06 7.36 -14.45
C ALA A 15 11.03 6.48 -15.17
N PHE A 16 9.84 6.35 -14.59
CA PHE A 16 8.72 5.59 -15.17
C PHE A 16 8.25 6.17 -16.50
N VAL A 17 8.02 7.49 -16.57
CA VAL A 17 7.59 8.15 -17.82
C VAL A 17 8.66 8.02 -18.90
N ALA A 18 9.94 8.22 -18.56
CA ALA A 18 11.05 8.02 -19.50
C ALA A 18 11.08 6.57 -20.03
N GLY A 19 10.88 5.59 -19.16
CA GLY A 19 10.77 4.19 -19.52
C GLY A 19 9.59 3.91 -20.46
N LEU A 20 8.39 4.41 -20.14
CA LEU A 20 7.21 4.23 -20.99
C LEU A 20 7.40 4.83 -22.38
N ILE A 21 8.04 6.00 -22.48
CA ILE A 21 8.38 6.61 -23.77
C ILE A 21 9.29 5.66 -24.56
N ALA A 22 10.33 5.09 -23.95
CA ALA A 22 11.20 4.12 -24.61
C ALA A 22 10.41 2.88 -25.10
N LEU A 23 9.53 2.34 -24.25
CA LEU A 23 8.73 1.15 -24.56
C LEU A 23 7.75 1.39 -25.72
N ILE A 24 7.16 2.59 -25.80
CA ILE A 24 6.17 2.96 -26.82
C ILE A 24 6.84 3.40 -28.12
N VAL A 25 7.98 4.10 -28.07
CA VAL A 25 8.58 4.72 -29.26
C VAL A 25 9.53 3.76 -29.98
N ILE A 26 10.43 3.08 -29.24
CA ILE A 26 11.51 2.27 -29.83
C ILE A 26 11.00 1.18 -30.79
N PRO A 27 9.92 0.43 -30.48
CA PRO A 27 9.44 -0.59 -31.39
C PRO A 27 9.03 -0.06 -32.76
N PHE A 28 8.70 1.22 -32.92
CA PHE A 28 8.14 1.79 -34.16
C PHE A 28 9.13 2.62 -34.97
N ILE A 29 10.39 2.71 -34.55
CA ILE A 29 11.45 3.37 -35.33
C ILE A 29 11.72 2.55 -36.60
N LYS A 30 11.64 3.20 -37.77
CA LYS A 30 11.68 2.54 -39.09
C LYS A 30 13.06 1.99 -39.49
N ASP A 31 14.14 2.59 -38.99
CA ASP A 31 15.51 2.29 -39.42
C ASP A 31 16.20 1.20 -38.58
N GLY A 32 15.44 0.45 -37.77
CA GLY A 32 15.94 -0.60 -36.88
C GLY A 32 15.97 -2.00 -37.48
N SER A 33 16.29 -2.99 -36.64
CA SER A 33 16.31 -4.40 -37.01
C SER A 33 14.97 -4.83 -37.65
N PRO A 34 14.99 -5.61 -38.76
CA PRO A 34 13.77 -6.15 -39.35
C PRO A 34 13.11 -7.22 -38.47
N SER A 35 13.84 -7.75 -37.47
CA SER A 35 13.33 -8.75 -36.53
C SER A 35 12.41 -8.10 -35.48
N HIS A 36 11.17 -8.58 -35.38
CA HIS A 36 10.25 -8.17 -34.32
C HIS A 36 10.81 -8.44 -32.91
N VAL A 37 11.55 -9.55 -32.74
CA VAL A 37 12.17 -9.91 -31.45
C VAL A 37 13.22 -8.87 -31.05
N ASP A 38 14.03 -8.42 -32.00
CA ASP A 38 15.07 -7.44 -31.74
C ASP A 38 14.48 -6.05 -31.44
N ARG A 39 13.39 -5.67 -32.13
CA ARG A 39 12.67 -4.40 -31.88
C ARG A 39 12.07 -4.35 -30.48
N TRP A 40 11.42 -5.44 -30.05
CA TRP A 40 10.88 -5.54 -28.69
C TRP A 40 11.99 -5.64 -27.65
N ALA A 41 13.07 -6.39 -27.91
CA ALA A 41 14.22 -6.43 -27.02
C ALA A 41 14.84 -5.03 -26.84
N ALA A 42 14.98 -4.25 -27.92
CA ALA A 42 15.46 -2.86 -27.85
C ALA A 42 14.59 -1.98 -26.96
N ALA A 43 13.26 -2.15 -27.02
CA ALA A 43 12.31 -1.39 -26.22
C ALA A 43 12.33 -1.79 -24.74
N LEU A 44 12.37 -3.08 -24.43
CA LEU A 44 12.47 -3.60 -23.06
C LEU A 44 13.78 -3.14 -22.39
N LEU A 45 14.91 -3.31 -23.08
CA LEU A 45 16.21 -2.86 -22.59
C LEU A 45 16.29 -1.33 -22.50
N GLY A 46 15.62 -0.62 -23.41
CA GLY A 46 15.52 0.85 -23.38
C GLY A 46 14.72 1.35 -22.18
N TYR A 47 13.65 0.65 -21.80
CA TYR A 47 12.92 0.92 -20.56
C TYR A 47 13.83 0.75 -19.34
N SER A 48 14.51 -0.40 -19.20
CA SER A 48 15.43 -0.65 -18.07
C SER A 48 16.56 0.37 -18.02
N ALA A 49 17.12 0.76 -19.17
CA ALA A 49 18.11 1.81 -19.26
C ALA A 49 17.60 3.15 -18.71
N ALA A 50 16.39 3.55 -19.10
CA ALA A 50 15.78 4.78 -18.62
C ALA A 50 15.55 4.74 -17.10
N VAL A 51 14.98 3.66 -16.58
CA VAL A 51 14.74 3.54 -15.13
C VAL A 51 16.05 3.63 -14.37
N HIS A 52 17.06 2.82 -14.72
CA HIS A 52 18.33 2.77 -14.00
C HIS A 52 19.14 4.08 -14.09
N LEU A 53 19.00 4.85 -15.17
CA LEU A 53 19.65 6.16 -15.32
C LEU A 53 18.95 7.28 -14.56
N PHE A 54 17.62 7.22 -14.47
CA PHE A 54 16.82 8.34 -13.99
C PHE A 54 16.28 8.15 -12.57
N LEU A 55 16.19 6.92 -12.06
CA LEU A 55 15.80 6.66 -10.67
C LEU A 55 16.73 7.39 -9.67
N PRO A 56 18.07 7.41 -9.84
CA PRO A 56 18.97 8.09 -8.91
C PRO A 56 18.80 9.62 -8.83
N ILE A 57 18.05 10.23 -9.74
CA ILE A 57 17.76 11.67 -9.72
C ILE A 57 16.71 11.98 -8.64
N GLY A 58 15.72 11.10 -8.49
CA GLY A 58 14.63 11.23 -7.51
C GLY A 58 14.92 10.50 -6.19
N HIS A 59 15.68 9.42 -6.23
CA HIS A 59 16.02 8.57 -5.08
C HIS A 59 17.52 8.67 -4.80
N ARG A 60 17.90 9.31 -3.69
CA ARG A 60 19.31 9.52 -3.33
C ARG A 60 19.77 8.48 -2.30
N ASP A 61 20.16 7.32 -2.80
CA ASP A 61 20.77 6.27 -1.97
C ASP A 61 22.27 6.50 -1.75
N GLY A 62 22.91 5.51 -1.11
CA GLY A 62 24.37 5.47 -0.99
C GLY A 62 25.07 5.56 -2.35
N ALA A 63 26.25 6.20 -2.37
CA ALA A 63 27.02 6.44 -3.59
C ALA A 63 27.30 5.16 -4.41
N LEU A 64 27.48 4.01 -3.74
CA LEU A 64 27.71 2.73 -4.41
C LEU A 64 26.50 2.28 -5.24
N LEU A 65 25.29 2.41 -4.70
CA LEU A 65 24.07 2.03 -5.40
C LEU A 65 23.79 2.98 -6.56
N THR A 66 23.97 4.29 -6.35
CA THR A 66 23.87 5.29 -7.42
C THR A 66 24.82 4.96 -8.59
N ILE A 67 26.08 4.61 -8.28
CA ILE A 67 27.06 4.19 -9.30
C ILE A 67 26.61 2.90 -10.00
N GLY A 68 26.11 1.92 -9.24
CA GLY A 68 25.60 0.66 -9.78
C GLY A 68 24.41 0.86 -10.73
N MET A 69 23.46 1.70 -10.34
CA MET A 69 22.30 2.10 -11.14
C MET A 69 22.73 2.80 -12.43
N VAL A 70 23.58 3.82 -12.34
CA VAL A 70 24.07 4.52 -13.55
C VAL A 70 24.86 3.58 -14.47
N ALA A 71 25.73 2.73 -13.92
CA ALA A 71 26.53 1.78 -14.70
C ALA A 71 25.64 0.74 -15.40
N SER A 72 24.66 0.17 -14.69
CA SER A 72 23.71 -0.78 -15.27
C SER A 72 22.80 -0.11 -16.30
N GLY A 73 22.34 1.12 -16.05
CA GLY A 73 21.55 1.90 -17.00
C GLY A 73 22.28 2.19 -18.31
N LEU A 74 23.55 2.57 -18.23
CA LEU A 74 24.41 2.73 -19.42
C LEU A 74 24.59 1.40 -20.15
N ALA A 75 24.81 0.30 -19.42
CA ALA A 75 24.97 -1.02 -20.02
C ALA A 75 23.68 -1.48 -20.73
N PHE A 76 22.51 -1.29 -20.12
CA PHE A 76 21.22 -1.54 -20.77
C PHE A 76 21.01 -0.65 -21.99
N GLY A 77 21.40 0.63 -21.93
CA GLY A 77 21.33 1.54 -23.09
C GLY A 77 22.17 1.03 -24.26
N VAL A 78 23.38 0.53 -24.01
CA VAL A 78 24.23 -0.11 -25.03
C VAL A 78 23.57 -1.37 -25.58
N LEU A 79 22.99 -2.22 -24.72
CA LEU A 79 22.30 -3.44 -25.17
C LEU A 79 21.03 -3.13 -25.97
N ALA A 80 20.28 -2.11 -25.59
CA ALA A 80 19.11 -1.61 -26.32
C ALA A 80 19.50 -1.13 -27.72
N TRP A 81 20.56 -0.32 -27.82
CA TRP A 81 21.11 0.11 -29.11
C TRP A 81 21.58 -1.07 -29.97
N ARG A 82 22.25 -2.04 -29.36
CA ARG A 82 22.69 -3.27 -30.04
C ARG A 82 21.52 -4.13 -30.51
N ALA A 83 20.44 -4.21 -29.74
CA ALA A 83 19.20 -4.86 -30.12
C ALA A 83 18.53 -4.12 -31.27
N TYR A 84 18.49 -2.79 -31.23
CA TYR A 84 18.00 -1.96 -32.32
C TYR A 84 18.76 -2.22 -33.62
N LEU A 85 20.08 -2.39 -33.57
CA LEU A 85 20.90 -2.77 -34.73
C LEU A 85 20.80 -4.27 -35.12
N GLY A 86 20.07 -5.08 -34.36
CA GLY A 86 19.94 -6.53 -34.56
C GLY A 86 21.23 -7.31 -34.28
N ARG A 87 22.13 -6.80 -33.42
CA ARG A 87 23.50 -7.32 -33.26
C ARG A 87 23.98 -7.41 -31.82
N GLY A 88 24.15 -8.64 -31.31
CA GLY A 88 24.99 -8.92 -30.15
C GLY A 88 24.48 -8.36 -28.82
N TRP A 89 23.16 -8.30 -28.63
CA TRP A 89 22.52 -7.89 -27.38
C TRP A 89 22.27 -9.08 -26.41
N ARG A 90 22.15 -10.30 -26.95
CA ARG A 90 21.70 -11.49 -26.21
C ARG A 90 22.61 -11.88 -25.05
N ILE A 91 23.92 -12.03 -25.29
CA ILE A 91 24.85 -12.48 -24.25
C ILE A 91 24.92 -11.47 -23.11
N GLY A 92 25.04 -10.17 -23.42
CA GLY A 92 25.07 -9.14 -22.38
C GLY A 92 23.76 -9.08 -21.59
N THR A 93 22.61 -9.22 -22.26
CA THR A 93 21.30 -9.27 -21.58
C THR A 93 21.17 -10.50 -20.69
N ALA A 94 21.65 -11.66 -21.15
CA ALA A 94 21.61 -12.91 -20.40
C ALA A 94 22.46 -12.89 -19.12
N ILE A 95 23.40 -11.94 -19.01
CA ILE A 95 24.23 -11.73 -17.84
C ILE A 95 23.68 -10.60 -16.97
N LEU A 96 23.39 -9.45 -17.58
CA LEU A 96 23.05 -8.23 -16.85
C LEU A 96 21.67 -8.28 -16.19
N ALA A 97 20.64 -8.79 -16.89
CA ALA A 97 19.27 -8.82 -16.36
C ALA A 97 19.15 -9.69 -15.09
N PRO A 98 19.72 -10.91 -15.01
CA PRO A 98 19.71 -11.67 -13.77
C PRO A 98 20.48 -10.98 -12.62
N LEU A 99 21.59 -10.29 -12.91
CA LEU A 99 22.39 -9.61 -11.90
C LEU A 99 21.66 -8.41 -11.28
N THR A 100 20.90 -7.67 -12.10
CA THR A 100 20.14 -6.49 -11.67
C THR A 100 18.90 -6.91 -10.89
N VAL A 101 18.17 -7.93 -11.35
CA VAL A 101 17.09 -8.56 -10.58
C VAL A 101 17.61 -9.12 -9.24
N LEU A 102 18.76 -9.80 -9.24
CA LEU A 102 19.33 -10.33 -7.99
C LEU A 102 19.77 -9.19 -7.04
N ALA A 103 20.36 -8.12 -7.56
CA ALA A 103 20.72 -6.96 -6.76
C ALA A 103 19.49 -6.31 -6.12
N TYR A 104 18.40 -6.18 -6.87
CA TYR A 104 17.11 -5.70 -6.38
C TYR A 104 16.60 -6.54 -5.21
N LEU A 105 16.62 -7.88 -5.34
CA LEU A 105 16.17 -8.79 -4.28
C LEU A 105 17.09 -8.81 -3.04
N ILE A 106 18.39 -8.52 -3.19
CA ILE A 106 19.35 -8.51 -2.08
C ILE A 106 19.32 -7.19 -1.32
N ASN A 107 19.08 -6.07 -2.01
CA ASN A 107 19.13 -4.74 -1.39
C ASN A 107 17.95 -4.50 -0.43
N GLY A 108 16.89 -5.31 -0.53
CA GLY A 108 15.73 -5.22 0.36
C GLY A 108 14.98 -3.90 0.22
N GLU A 109 15.08 -3.25 -0.95
CA GLU A 109 14.26 -2.10 -1.28
C GLU A 109 12.79 -2.53 -1.35
N ASP A 110 11.90 -1.70 -0.80
CA ASP A 110 10.46 -1.95 -0.87
C ASP A 110 10.03 -2.18 -2.32
N ALA A 111 9.32 -3.27 -2.56
CA ALA A 111 9.01 -3.71 -3.91
C ALA A 111 7.97 -2.80 -4.58
N ASP A 112 8.40 -1.66 -5.09
CA ASP A 112 7.56 -0.61 -5.67
C ASP A 112 7.08 -0.92 -7.09
N GLN A 113 6.04 -0.22 -7.58
CA GLN A 113 5.46 -0.51 -8.90
C GLN A 113 6.49 -0.40 -10.03
N VAL A 114 7.42 0.55 -9.92
CA VAL A 114 8.45 0.79 -10.94
C VAL A 114 9.53 -0.30 -10.87
N GLY A 115 9.94 -0.71 -9.68
CA GLY A 115 10.86 -1.83 -9.44
C GLY A 115 10.31 -3.16 -9.94
N ILE A 116 9.07 -3.50 -9.57
CA ILE A 116 8.39 -4.74 -10.03
C ILE A 116 8.29 -4.75 -11.57
N LEU A 117 7.83 -3.65 -12.17
CA LEU A 117 7.72 -3.56 -13.62
C LEU A 117 9.09 -3.71 -14.29
N THR A 118 10.12 -3.04 -13.75
CA THR A 118 11.49 -3.13 -14.27
C THR A 118 12.00 -4.56 -14.23
N ALA A 119 11.84 -5.25 -13.09
CA ALA A 119 12.23 -6.65 -12.95
C ALA A 119 11.50 -7.58 -13.94
N LEU A 120 10.19 -7.39 -14.15
CA LEU A 120 9.43 -8.17 -15.13
C LEU A 120 9.90 -7.94 -16.57
N LEU A 121 10.22 -6.70 -16.93
CA LEU A 121 10.72 -6.36 -18.27
C LEU A 121 12.13 -6.90 -18.49
N GLU A 122 12.98 -6.88 -17.46
CA GLU A 122 14.32 -7.48 -17.49
C GLU A 122 14.28 -9.01 -17.62
N LEU A 123 13.40 -9.68 -16.87
CA LEU A 123 13.16 -11.12 -16.99
C LEU A 123 12.61 -11.48 -18.37
N THR A 124 11.76 -10.64 -18.95
CA THR A 124 11.27 -10.81 -20.32
C THR A 124 12.40 -10.67 -21.33
N ALA A 125 13.25 -9.64 -21.19
CA ALA A 125 14.42 -9.44 -22.04
C ALA A 125 15.42 -10.60 -21.91
N PHE A 126 15.65 -11.10 -20.70
CA PHE A 126 16.43 -12.30 -20.40
C PHE A 126 15.87 -13.52 -21.14
N GLY A 127 14.57 -13.76 -21.02
CA GLY A 127 13.89 -14.86 -21.71
C GLY A 127 14.04 -14.79 -23.23
N LEU A 128 13.86 -13.59 -23.81
CA LEU A 128 14.10 -13.37 -25.24
C LEU A 128 15.57 -13.60 -25.62
N ALA A 129 16.51 -13.23 -24.76
CA ALA A 129 17.95 -13.37 -25.00
C ALA A 129 18.39 -14.84 -25.06
N ILE A 130 17.93 -15.64 -24.09
CA ILE A 130 18.29 -17.07 -23.96
C ILE A 130 17.43 -17.99 -24.84
N ALA A 131 16.25 -17.55 -25.26
CA ALA A 131 15.42 -18.28 -26.21
C ALA A 131 16.15 -18.38 -27.56
N THR A 132 16.87 -19.48 -27.76
CA THR A 132 17.65 -19.73 -28.98
C THR A 132 16.74 -20.20 -30.13
N THR A 133 17.20 -20.05 -31.36
CA THR A 133 16.56 -20.65 -32.55
C THR A 133 16.75 -22.18 -32.62
N ARG A 134 17.60 -22.78 -31.77
CA ARG A 134 17.83 -24.23 -31.71
C ARG A 134 16.83 -24.88 -30.74
N LYS A 135 16.19 -25.98 -31.16
CA LYS A 135 15.11 -26.66 -30.39
C LYS A 135 15.45 -26.91 -28.92
N VAL A 136 16.68 -27.39 -28.63
CA VAL A 136 17.12 -27.70 -27.27
C VAL A 136 17.26 -26.43 -26.42
N GLY A 137 17.90 -25.38 -26.95
CA GLY A 137 18.03 -24.11 -26.25
C GLY A 137 16.70 -23.37 -26.08
N LYS A 138 15.70 -23.61 -26.94
CA LYS A 138 14.34 -23.07 -26.77
C LYS A 138 13.64 -23.67 -25.54
N VAL A 139 13.78 -24.98 -25.30
CA VAL A 139 13.16 -25.65 -24.14
C VAL A 139 13.83 -25.20 -22.85
N PHE A 140 15.16 -25.25 -22.76
CA PHE A 140 15.88 -24.81 -21.56
C PHE A 140 15.71 -23.31 -21.31
N GLY A 141 15.69 -22.48 -22.36
CA GLY A 141 15.41 -21.05 -22.23
C GLY A 141 14.02 -20.79 -21.67
N SER A 142 12.99 -21.48 -22.19
CA SER A 142 11.61 -21.31 -21.71
C SER A 142 11.45 -21.76 -20.25
N ILE A 143 12.03 -22.91 -19.87
CA ILE A 143 11.99 -23.40 -18.48
C ILE A 143 12.74 -22.43 -17.55
N GLY A 144 13.93 -21.95 -17.96
CA GLY A 144 14.71 -21.00 -17.18
C GLY A 144 13.97 -19.68 -16.95
N THR A 145 13.30 -19.15 -17.97
CA THR A 145 12.48 -17.94 -17.83
C THR A 145 11.28 -18.17 -16.91
N ILE A 146 10.57 -19.29 -17.05
CA ILE A 146 9.42 -19.62 -16.19
C ILE A 146 9.87 -19.73 -14.73
N LEU A 147 10.96 -20.45 -14.46
CA LEU A 147 11.51 -20.58 -13.10
C LEU A 147 11.94 -19.22 -12.55
N ALA A 148 12.61 -18.38 -13.33
CA ALA A 148 13.02 -17.05 -12.89
C ALA A 148 11.83 -16.16 -12.55
N VAL A 149 10.78 -16.14 -13.39
CA VAL A 149 9.53 -15.41 -13.12
C VAL A 149 8.83 -15.93 -11.87
N LEU A 150 8.76 -17.25 -11.68
CA LEU A 150 8.15 -17.85 -10.50
C LEU A 150 8.91 -17.51 -9.21
N VAL A 151 10.25 -17.58 -9.23
CA VAL A 151 11.09 -17.24 -8.07
C VAL A 151 10.96 -15.76 -7.73
N VAL A 152 11.09 -14.87 -8.72
CA VAL A 152 10.98 -13.42 -8.49
C VAL A 152 9.57 -13.05 -8.02
N GLY A 153 8.54 -13.63 -8.64
CA GLY A 153 7.16 -13.47 -8.19
C GLY A 153 6.94 -13.97 -6.76
N ALA A 154 7.52 -15.11 -6.38
CA ALA A 154 7.42 -15.65 -5.02
C ALA A 154 8.15 -14.77 -3.99
N VAL A 155 9.33 -14.24 -4.31
CA VAL A 155 10.06 -13.33 -3.41
C VAL A 155 9.28 -12.03 -3.21
N ILE A 156 8.84 -11.37 -4.29
CA ILE A 156 8.01 -10.16 -4.23
C ILE A 156 6.74 -10.42 -3.40
N TRP A 157 6.13 -11.58 -3.58
CA TRP A 157 4.93 -11.98 -2.84
C TRP A 157 5.23 -12.15 -1.35
N VAL A 158 6.29 -12.87 -0.98
CA VAL A 158 6.71 -13.06 0.42
C VAL A 158 7.09 -11.73 1.07
N GLU A 159 7.86 -10.89 0.39
CA GLU A 159 8.26 -9.56 0.88
C GLU A 159 7.05 -8.66 1.10
N SER A 160 6.09 -8.65 0.16
CA SER A 160 4.83 -7.92 0.34
C SER A 160 4.08 -8.39 1.59
N PHE A 161 4.01 -9.71 1.83
CA PHE A 161 3.37 -10.26 3.03
C PHE A 161 4.14 -9.92 4.32
N GLN A 162 5.48 -9.94 4.29
CA GLN A 162 6.32 -9.61 5.44
C GLN A 162 6.26 -8.12 5.77
N ALA A 163 6.34 -7.22 4.79
CA ALA A 163 6.17 -5.79 4.98
C ALA A 163 4.82 -5.46 5.64
N HIS A 164 3.76 -6.20 5.28
CA HIS A 164 2.47 -6.08 5.94
C HIS A 164 2.44 -6.57 7.38
N GLN A 165 3.10 -7.70 7.70
CA GLN A 165 3.22 -8.15 9.08
C GLN A 165 4.09 -7.20 9.92
N ALA A 166 5.18 -6.67 9.37
CA ALA A 166 6.05 -5.70 10.04
C ALA A 166 5.34 -4.36 10.29
N SER A 167 4.45 -3.92 9.39
CA SER A 167 3.61 -2.72 9.61
C SER A 167 2.64 -2.84 10.80
N SER A 168 2.44 -4.06 11.32
CA SER A 168 1.68 -4.31 12.56
C SER A 168 2.56 -4.42 13.82
N THR A 169 3.89 -4.26 13.69
CA THR A 169 4.84 -4.44 14.80
C THR A 169 5.99 -3.42 14.88
N ASP A 170 6.31 -2.67 13.80
CA ASP A 170 7.47 -1.76 13.76
C ASP A 170 7.08 -0.27 13.61
N THR A 171 7.65 0.52 14.52
CA THR A 171 7.42 1.93 14.87
C THR A 171 8.04 2.99 13.95
N GLU A 172 8.34 2.68 12.68
CA GLU A 172 9.04 3.63 11.77
C GLU A 172 8.40 3.82 10.39
N ALA A 173 7.17 3.36 10.17
CA ALA A 173 6.39 3.89 9.05
C ALA A 173 6.00 5.34 9.39
N PRO A 174 6.28 6.35 8.52
CA PRO A 174 6.07 7.75 8.86
C PRO A 174 4.60 7.96 9.20
N SER A 175 4.35 8.15 10.49
CA SER A 175 3.10 8.66 11.00
C SER A 175 2.85 10.02 10.36
N VAL A 176 1.57 10.28 10.04
CA VAL A 176 1.14 11.49 9.37
C VAL A 176 1.44 12.68 10.29
N GLY A 177 2.54 13.38 9.99
CA GLY A 177 2.85 14.66 10.59
C GLY A 177 1.93 15.73 10.02
N HIS A 178 1.21 16.45 10.88
CA HIS A 178 0.57 17.70 10.50
C HIS A 178 1.64 18.77 10.31
N SER A 179 1.87 19.23 9.08
CA SER A 179 2.67 20.44 8.81
C SER A 179 1.74 21.64 8.66
N HIS A 180 1.89 22.62 9.55
CA HIS A 180 1.44 23.99 9.29
C HIS A 180 2.52 24.75 8.51
N GLU A 181 2.06 25.71 7.71
CA GLU A 181 2.80 26.69 6.89
C GLU A 181 3.25 26.21 5.50
N ASP A 182 2.73 26.93 4.50
CA ASP A 182 3.05 26.89 3.07
C ASP A 182 2.80 25.57 2.32
N GLY A 183 1.51 25.34 2.07
CA GLY A 183 1.02 25.09 0.72
C GLY A 183 1.65 23.94 -0.06
N HIS A 184 1.50 22.70 0.44
CA HIS A 184 1.12 21.52 -0.34
C HIS A 184 0.60 20.47 0.66
N GLU A 185 -0.69 20.12 0.59
CA GLU A 185 -1.18 18.88 1.22
C GLU A 185 -0.40 17.73 0.58
N HIS A 186 0.56 17.18 1.30
CA HIS A 186 0.93 15.80 1.06
C HIS A 186 -0.34 15.02 1.37
N LEU A 187 -0.96 14.46 0.32
CA LEU A 187 -1.88 13.34 0.49
C LEU A 187 -1.17 12.41 1.45
N ALA A 188 -1.63 12.40 2.71
CA ALA A 188 -1.20 11.44 3.70
C ALA A 188 -1.14 10.12 2.96
N ARG A 189 0.03 9.45 2.96
CA ARG A 189 0.10 8.12 2.36
C ARG A 189 -1.00 7.33 3.04
N ALA A 190 -2.12 7.18 2.34
CA ALA A 190 -3.24 6.41 2.82
C ALA A 190 -2.61 5.09 3.21
N GLN A 191 -2.74 4.68 4.47
CA GLN A 191 -2.33 3.35 4.87
C GLN A 191 -2.81 2.42 3.77
N ALA A 192 -1.92 1.59 3.25
CA ALA A 192 -2.22 0.87 2.03
C ALA A 192 -3.58 0.18 2.17
N GLY A 193 -4.53 0.54 1.30
CA GLY A 193 -5.88 -0.04 1.27
C GLY A 193 -6.94 0.77 1.96
N VAL A 194 -6.56 1.86 2.63
CA VAL A 194 -7.49 2.88 3.09
C VAL A 194 -7.89 3.76 1.91
N ILE A 195 -9.18 3.84 1.66
CA ILE A 195 -9.80 4.74 0.71
C ILE A 195 -10.37 5.90 1.51
N MET A 196 -9.66 7.03 1.47
CA MET A 196 -10.17 8.27 2.05
C MET A 196 -11.27 8.83 1.17
N ARG A 197 -12.37 9.24 1.79
CA ARG A 197 -13.39 10.00 1.07
C ARG A 197 -12.81 11.33 0.59
N PRO A 198 -12.99 11.69 -0.70
CA PRO A 198 -12.60 13.00 -1.21
C PRO A 198 -13.30 14.11 -0.44
N LEU A 199 -12.56 15.15 -0.06
CA LEU A 199 -13.17 16.36 0.48
C LEU A 199 -13.99 17.04 -0.62
N ILE A 200 -15.27 17.27 -0.36
CA ILE A 200 -16.17 17.99 -1.26
C ILE A 200 -16.49 19.32 -0.59
N GLY A 201 -16.04 20.44 -1.16
CA GLY A 201 -16.28 21.79 -0.60
C GLY A 201 -15.00 22.50 -0.18
N ASP A 202 -15.13 23.44 0.76
CA ASP A 202 -13.99 24.14 1.36
C ASP A 202 -13.14 23.14 2.18
N HIS A 203 -11.82 23.26 2.08
CA HIS A 203 -10.87 22.42 2.82
C HIS A 203 -10.75 22.86 4.28
N HIS A 204 -11.29 24.02 4.62
CA HIS A 204 -11.37 24.52 5.99
C HIS A 204 -12.76 24.29 6.58
N ALA A 205 -12.79 23.75 7.80
CA ALA A 205 -14.02 23.61 8.55
C ALA A 205 -14.60 24.98 8.91
N SER A 206 -15.89 25.15 8.70
CA SER A 206 -16.66 26.26 9.23
C SER A 206 -16.74 26.22 10.76
N ALA A 207 -17.16 27.33 11.37
CA ALA A 207 -17.40 27.37 12.81
C ALA A 207 -18.53 26.41 13.25
N GLU A 208 -19.55 26.22 12.40
CA GLU A 208 -20.65 25.30 12.65
C GLU A 208 -20.17 23.84 12.61
N GLU A 209 -19.37 23.48 11.60
CA GLU A 209 -18.75 22.15 11.50
C GLU A 209 -17.79 21.88 12.67
N THR A 210 -17.01 22.87 13.08
CA THR A 210 -16.14 22.74 14.25
C THR A 210 -16.94 22.51 15.53
N ALA A 211 -18.02 23.27 15.73
CA ALA A 211 -18.92 23.09 16.86
C ALA A 211 -19.62 21.72 16.84
N ALA A 212 -20.04 21.26 15.66
CA ALA A 212 -20.66 19.95 15.48
C ALA A 212 -19.68 18.79 15.76
N ALA A 213 -18.43 18.90 15.32
CA ALA A 213 -17.37 17.94 15.64
C ALA A 213 -17.12 17.85 17.15
N ILE A 214 -17.01 19.00 17.83
CA ILE A 214 -16.83 19.05 19.29
C ILE A 214 -18.03 18.43 20.02
N ALA A 215 -19.25 18.75 19.59
CA ALA A 215 -20.47 18.21 20.17
C ALA A 215 -20.57 16.68 19.98
N LEU A 216 -20.19 16.19 18.80
CA LEU A 216 -20.13 14.77 18.50
C LEU A 216 -19.11 14.05 19.38
N THR A 217 -17.90 14.61 19.55
CA THR A 217 -16.89 14.04 20.46
C THR A 217 -17.40 13.97 21.90
N ALA A 218 -17.97 15.06 22.41
CA ALA A 218 -18.48 15.11 23.79
C ALA A 218 -19.62 14.11 24.03
N THR A 219 -20.58 14.05 23.09
CA THR A 219 -21.72 13.14 23.18
C THR A 219 -21.28 11.68 23.11
N THR A 220 -20.36 11.35 22.19
CA THR A 220 -19.83 10.00 22.04
C THR A 220 -19.03 9.55 23.25
N LYS A 221 -18.18 10.43 23.81
CA LYS A 221 -17.44 10.15 25.04
C LYS A 221 -18.38 9.86 26.22
N ALA A 222 -19.46 10.64 26.36
CA ALA A 222 -20.45 10.43 27.40
C ALA A 222 -21.21 9.10 27.21
N ALA A 223 -21.67 8.81 26.00
CA ALA A 223 -22.41 7.59 25.68
C ALA A 223 -21.56 6.32 25.83
N ALA A 224 -20.29 6.38 25.41
CA ALA A 224 -19.36 5.26 25.47
C ALA A 224 -18.87 4.94 26.90
N ALA A 225 -19.02 5.86 27.86
CA ALA A 225 -18.57 5.67 29.24
C ALA A 225 -19.18 4.42 29.93
N LYS A 226 -20.39 4.02 29.52
CA LYS A 226 -21.05 2.79 30.00
C LYS A 226 -20.31 1.50 29.60
N PHE A 227 -19.41 1.57 28.63
CA PHE A 227 -18.58 0.47 28.15
C PHE A 227 -17.14 0.53 28.69
N ALA A 228 -16.85 1.32 29.72
CA ALA A 228 -15.50 1.38 30.27
C ALA A 228 -14.94 -0.01 30.65
N LYS A 229 -15.79 -0.90 31.16
CA LYS A 229 -15.43 -2.30 31.42
C LYS A 229 -15.77 -3.18 30.22
N LEU A 230 -14.86 -4.10 29.90
CA LEU A 230 -15.05 -5.05 28.82
C LEU A 230 -16.28 -5.96 29.03
N SER A 231 -16.57 -6.32 30.27
CA SER A 231 -17.74 -7.13 30.63
C SER A 231 -19.07 -6.43 30.33
N ASP A 232 -19.13 -5.10 30.48
CA ASP A 232 -20.32 -4.32 30.16
C ASP A 232 -20.56 -4.27 28.64
N ALA A 233 -19.50 -4.15 27.84
CA ALA A 233 -19.58 -4.29 26.38
C ALA A 233 -20.05 -5.69 25.94
N LEU A 234 -19.48 -6.74 26.51
CA LEU A 234 -19.90 -8.12 26.22
C LEU A 234 -21.38 -8.36 26.59
N ALA A 235 -21.81 -7.87 27.76
CA ALA A 235 -23.19 -7.97 28.21
C ALA A 235 -24.16 -7.19 27.31
N ALA A 236 -23.69 -6.09 26.72
CA ALA A 236 -24.46 -5.29 25.77
C ALA A 236 -24.51 -5.87 24.36
N GLY A 237 -23.85 -7.01 24.09
CA GLY A 237 -23.94 -7.71 22.79
C GLY A 237 -22.76 -7.48 21.84
N TYR A 238 -21.71 -6.76 22.27
CA TYR A 238 -20.49 -6.65 21.47
C TYR A 238 -19.72 -7.97 21.46
N THR A 239 -19.17 -8.32 20.31
CA THR A 239 -18.43 -9.57 20.12
C THR A 239 -17.02 -9.33 19.61
N TYR A 240 -16.08 -10.17 20.01
CA TYR A 240 -14.71 -10.13 19.53
C TYR A 240 -14.64 -10.31 18.00
N PRO A 241 -13.63 -9.70 17.35
CA PRO A 241 -13.36 -9.96 15.95
C PRO A 241 -12.93 -11.43 15.76
N MET A 242 -13.01 -11.92 14.52
CA MET A 242 -12.33 -13.17 14.17
C MET A 242 -10.82 -12.96 14.22
N GLY A 243 -10.12 -13.71 15.07
CA GLY A 243 -8.66 -13.62 15.21
C GLY A 243 -8.22 -13.38 16.65
N SER A 244 -7.22 -12.52 16.83
CA SER A 244 -6.67 -12.21 18.16
C SER A 244 -7.70 -11.50 19.04
N ARG A 245 -7.72 -11.86 20.33
CA ARG A 245 -8.53 -11.22 21.37
C ARG A 245 -7.71 -10.35 22.31
N VAL A 246 -6.42 -10.21 22.02
CA VAL A 246 -5.40 -9.47 22.79
C VAL A 246 -4.61 -8.62 21.80
N GLY A 247 -4.30 -7.39 22.17
CA GLY A 247 -3.66 -6.40 21.31
C GLY A 247 -4.08 -4.99 21.70
N MET A 248 -3.45 -3.98 21.11
CA MET A 248 -3.70 -2.57 21.45
C MET A 248 -4.88 -1.95 20.69
N ASP A 249 -5.46 -2.67 19.72
CA ASP A 249 -6.48 -2.15 18.81
C ASP A 249 -7.59 -3.19 18.50
N ILE A 250 -8.20 -3.73 19.55
CA ILE A 250 -9.23 -4.76 19.44
C ILE A 250 -10.59 -4.12 19.14
N HIS A 251 -11.01 -4.24 17.88
CA HIS A 251 -12.31 -3.79 17.39
C HIS A 251 -13.41 -4.83 17.67
N MET A 252 -14.20 -4.59 18.71
CA MET A 252 -15.36 -5.41 19.05
C MET A 252 -16.60 -4.92 18.33
N GLU A 253 -17.32 -5.81 17.66
CA GLU A 253 -18.46 -5.47 16.80
C GLU A 253 -19.83 -5.74 17.45
N HIS A 254 -20.80 -4.87 17.17
CA HIS A 254 -22.21 -5.11 17.47
C HIS A 254 -23.01 -5.39 16.19
N LYS A 255 -23.33 -6.66 15.93
CA LYS A 255 -23.92 -7.11 14.66
C LYS A 255 -25.28 -6.51 14.34
N GLU A 256 -26.08 -6.21 15.37
CA GLU A 256 -27.39 -5.60 15.18
C GLU A 256 -27.30 -4.11 14.87
N TYR A 257 -26.32 -3.39 15.44
CA TYR A 257 -26.16 -1.95 15.20
C TYR A 257 -25.66 -1.69 13.79
N LYS A 258 -24.78 -2.56 13.27
CA LYS A 258 -24.38 -2.56 11.86
C LYS A 258 -25.53 -2.69 10.84
N LYS A 259 -26.76 -3.00 11.27
CA LYS A 259 -27.92 -3.28 10.41
C LYS A 259 -29.20 -2.59 10.88
N ASP A 260 -29.10 -1.62 11.78
CA ASP A 260 -30.29 -1.00 12.38
C ASP A 260 -30.75 0.28 11.65
N GLY A 261 -30.10 0.60 10.52
CA GLY A 261 -30.38 1.77 9.69
C GLY A 261 -29.95 3.10 10.30
N ARG A 262 -29.22 3.12 11.42
CA ARG A 262 -28.69 4.34 12.03
C ARG A 262 -27.24 4.51 11.62
N ALA A 263 -26.91 5.69 11.12
CA ALA A 263 -25.53 6.09 10.87
C ALA A 263 -25.15 7.16 11.89
N LEU A 264 -23.94 7.03 12.46
CA LEU A 264 -23.38 8.01 13.40
C LEU A 264 -24.29 8.24 14.62
N ASP A 265 -24.71 7.16 15.30
CA ASP A 265 -25.47 7.21 16.56
C ASP A 265 -24.53 6.98 17.76
N PRO A 266 -24.17 8.03 18.55
CA PRO A 266 -23.29 7.90 19.70
C PRO A 266 -23.74 6.88 20.75
N GLU A 267 -25.05 6.60 20.86
CA GLU A 267 -25.58 5.64 21.84
C GLU A 267 -25.45 4.19 21.40
N ARG A 268 -25.22 3.96 20.10
CA ARG A 268 -25.21 2.66 19.43
C ARG A 268 -24.07 2.55 18.41
N PRO A 269 -22.81 2.77 18.80
CA PRO A 269 -21.70 2.64 17.86
C PRO A 269 -21.58 1.21 17.35
N GLU A 270 -21.26 1.03 16.07
CA GLU A 270 -21.17 -0.29 15.45
C GLU A 270 -19.98 -1.10 15.98
N MET A 271 -18.93 -0.42 16.46
CA MET A 271 -17.79 -1.04 17.12
C MET A 271 -17.27 -0.24 18.31
N LEU A 272 -16.67 -0.96 19.26
CA LEU A 272 -15.84 -0.43 20.34
C LEU A 272 -14.39 -0.85 20.12
N VAL A 273 -13.45 0.03 20.46
CA VAL A 273 -12.01 -0.24 20.32
C VAL A 273 -11.37 -0.31 21.70
N TYR A 274 -10.75 -1.45 22.00
CA TYR A 274 -10.03 -1.69 23.26
C TYR A 274 -8.55 -1.99 23.05
N ALA A 275 -7.71 -1.48 23.94
CA ALA A 275 -6.43 -2.12 24.25
C ALA A 275 -6.66 -3.23 25.28
N ILE A 276 -6.24 -4.45 24.98
CA ILE A 276 -6.38 -5.63 25.83
C ILE A 276 -5.02 -6.32 25.92
N GLU A 277 -4.40 -6.28 27.09
CA GLU A 277 -3.12 -6.92 27.39
C GLU A 277 -3.00 -7.16 28.90
N ASP A 278 -2.14 -8.10 29.31
CA ASP A 278 -1.82 -8.35 30.73
C ASP A 278 -3.04 -8.56 31.65
N GLY A 279 -4.13 -9.14 31.11
CA GLY A 279 -5.37 -9.38 31.84
C GLY A 279 -6.15 -8.11 32.18
N LYS A 280 -5.89 -7.00 31.47
CA LYS A 280 -6.60 -5.73 31.57
C LYS A 280 -7.21 -5.35 30.22
N ALA A 281 -8.21 -4.47 30.27
CA ALA A 281 -8.75 -3.79 29.10
C ALA A 281 -8.89 -2.29 29.34
N THR A 282 -8.65 -1.49 28.30
CA THR A 282 -8.90 -0.05 28.28
C THR A 282 -9.72 0.29 27.04
N LEU A 283 -10.88 0.91 27.24
CA LEU A 283 -11.65 1.48 26.13
C LEU A 283 -10.90 2.69 25.58
N LEU A 284 -10.53 2.65 24.29
CA LEU A 284 -9.85 3.75 23.60
C LEU A 284 -10.86 4.61 22.83
N GLY A 285 -11.80 3.98 22.14
CA GLY A 285 -12.74 4.71 21.28
C GLY A 285 -13.86 3.85 20.74
N VAL A 286 -14.53 4.43 19.75
CA VAL A 286 -15.61 3.78 19.00
C VAL A 286 -15.33 3.91 17.51
N VAL A 287 -15.96 3.03 16.72
CA VAL A 287 -15.97 3.18 15.26
C VAL A 287 -17.41 3.16 14.79
N PHE A 288 -17.79 4.20 14.06
CA PHE A 288 -19.05 4.24 13.33
C PHE A 288 -18.86 3.60 11.97
N VAL A 289 -19.80 2.76 11.54
CA VAL A 289 -19.69 2.01 10.28
C VAL A 289 -21.00 2.13 9.51
N MET A 290 -20.90 2.49 8.24
CA MET A 290 -22.07 2.52 7.36
C MET A 290 -22.62 1.11 7.15
N GLU A 291 -23.95 0.98 7.04
CA GLU A 291 -24.59 -0.33 6.86
C GLU A 291 -24.17 -1.00 5.54
N LYS A 292 -23.91 -0.21 4.49
CA LYS A 292 -23.61 -0.70 3.13
C LYS A 292 -22.35 -0.06 2.58
N ALA A 293 -21.56 -0.87 1.89
CA ALA A 293 -20.44 -0.39 1.10
C ALA A 293 -20.91 0.51 -0.04
N GLY A 294 -20.24 1.65 -0.19
CA GLY A 294 -20.57 2.68 -1.19
C GLY A 294 -21.56 3.74 -0.71
N ASP A 295 -22.26 3.53 0.40
CA ASP A 295 -23.09 4.57 0.99
C ASP A 295 -22.19 5.59 1.73
N PRO A 296 -22.37 6.90 1.48
CA PRO A 296 -21.51 7.91 2.07
C PRO A 296 -21.85 8.13 3.55
N GLY A 297 -20.80 8.18 4.39
CA GLY A 297 -20.91 8.57 5.79
C GLY A 297 -21.43 9.99 6.00
N VAL A 298 -22.06 10.22 7.16
CA VAL A 298 -22.54 11.56 7.55
C VAL A 298 -21.39 12.32 8.20
N ALA A 299 -20.98 13.46 7.64
CA ALA A 299 -19.84 14.25 8.12
C ALA A 299 -20.31 15.61 8.68
N PRO A 300 -20.92 15.66 9.88
CA PRO A 300 -21.45 16.89 10.45
C PRO A 300 -20.35 17.91 10.79
N GLY A 301 -19.10 17.45 10.96
CA GLY A 301 -17.92 18.29 11.14
C GLY A 301 -17.16 18.57 9.85
N GLY A 302 -17.78 18.33 8.68
CA GLY A 302 -17.16 18.56 7.38
C GLY A 302 -15.79 17.87 7.26
N PRO A 303 -14.71 18.61 6.97
CA PRO A 303 -13.37 18.05 6.83
C PRO A 303 -12.78 17.48 8.13
N ILE A 304 -13.38 17.73 9.30
CA ILE A 304 -12.91 17.19 10.61
C ILE A 304 -13.40 15.75 10.83
N THR A 305 -14.66 15.45 10.52
CA THR A 305 -15.30 14.13 10.74
C THR A 305 -15.18 13.27 9.49
N ARG A 306 -13.95 12.83 9.17
CA ARG A 306 -13.65 12.12 7.93
C ARG A 306 -14.00 10.64 8.02
N TRP A 307 -14.66 10.18 6.97
CA TRP A 307 -14.95 8.77 6.75
C TRP A 307 -13.93 8.17 5.79
N HIS A 308 -13.62 6.91 6.01
CA HIS A 308 -12.73 6.14 5.16
C HIS A 308 -13.24 4.72 5.00
N ALA A 309 -12.92 4.06 3.90
CA ALA A 309 -13.24 2.65 3.68
C ALA A 309 -11.94 1.85 3.56
N HIS A 310 -11.98 0.54 3.79
CA HIS A 310 -10.82 -0.32 3.54
C HIS A 310 -11.09 -1.23 2.34
N ASN A 311 -10.04 -1.52 1.59
CA ASN A 311 -10.01 -2.60 0.63
C ASN A 311 -9.50 -3.87 1.31
N LEU A 312 -10.27 -4.94 1.19
CA LEU A 312 -9.87 -6.29 1.57
C LEU A 312 -9.54 -7.10 0.33
N CYS A 313 -8.59 -8.01 0.48
CA CYS A 313 -8.17 -8.91 -0.58
C CYS A 313 -8.57 -10.33 -0.25
N VAL A 314 -9.51 -10.87 -1.01
CA VAL A 314 -9.94 -12.26 -0.87
C VAL A 314 -9.20 -13.09 -1.91
N SER A 315 -8.36 -14.02 -1.43
CA SER A 315 -7.64 -14.96 -2.29
C SER A 315 -8.27 -16.34 -2.23
N LEU A 316 -8.31 -17.02 -3.39
CA LEU A 316 -8.71 -18.42 -3.47
C LEU A 316 -7.54 -19.38 -3.18
N THR A 317 -6.30 -18.95 -3.47
CA THR A 317 -5.09 -19.78 -3.34
C THR A 317 -3.85 -18.94 -3.00
N PRO A 318 -3.31 -19.03 -1.76
CA PRO A 318 -3.89 -19.72 -0.61
C PRO A 318 -5.21 -19.06 -0.17
N PRO A 319 -6.20 -19.84 0.32
CA PRO A 319 -7.46 -19.29 0.77
C PRO A 319 -7.24 -18.39 2.00
N GLY A 320 -7.72 -17.15 1.92
CA GLY A 320 -7.58 -16.19 3.01
C GLY A 320 -8.14 -14.82 2.69
N ILE A 321 -8.33 -14.02 3.73
CA ILE A 321 -8.59 -12.59 3.65
C ILE A 321 -7.28 -11.91 4.07
N GLY A 322 -6.65 -11.22 3.13
CA GLY A 322 -5.45 -10.42 3.36
C GLY A 322 -5.76 -8.94 3.23
N ILE A 323 -4.88 -8.11 3.77
CA ILE A 323 -4.86 -6.68 3.47
C ILE A 323 -4.26 -6.47 2.06
N VAL A 324 -4.56 -5.32 1.45
CA VAL A 324 -3.98 -4.93 0.16
C VAL A 324 -2.45 -4.97 0.21
N THR A 325 -1.82 -4.98 -0.96
CA THR A 325 -0.40 -4.70 -1.13
C THR A 325 -0.07 -3.29 -0.65
N PRO A 326 1.22 -2.92 -0.48
CA PRO A 326 1.64 -1.56 -0.13
C PRO A 326 1.14 -0.47 -1.12
N PHE A 327 0.60 -0.89 -2.28
CA PHE A 327 0.07 -0.04 -3.34
C PHE A 327 -1.46 0.12 -3.33
N GLY A 328 -2.16 -0.37 -2.29
CA GLY A 328 -3.61 -0.24 -2.21
C GLY A 328 -4.40 -1.23 -3.08
N GLY A 329 -3.70 -2.12 -3.81
CA GLY A 329 -4.29 -3.13 -4.69
C GLY A 329 -4.23 -4.53 -4.09
N CYS A 330 -4.95 -5.49 -4.67
CA CYS A 330 -4.86 -6.87 -4.19
C CYS A 330 -3.73 -7.67 -4.84
N PRO A 331 -3.09 -8.61 -4.11
CA PRO A 331 -2.13 -9.52 -4.69
C PRO A 331 -2.71 -10.25 -5.92
N ALA A 332 -1.84 -10.71 -6.82
CA ALA A 332 -2.26 -11.49 -7.98
C ALA A 332 -3.17 -12.66 -7.55
N PHE A 333 -4.21 -12.92 -8.34
CA PHE A 333 -5.24 -13.94 -8.08
C PHE A 333 -6.12 -13.70 -6.84
N SER A 334 -6.12 -12.47 -6.30
CA SER A 334 -7.06 -12.03 -5.27
C SER A 334 -8.10 -11.06 -5.85
N ILE A 335 -9.27 -11.01 -5.22
CA ILE A 335 -10.35 -10.08 -5.57
C ILE A 335 -10.40 -8.98 -4.52
N THR A 336 -10.44 -7.72 -4.97
CA THR A 336 -10.63 -6.56 -4.11
C THR A 336 -12.10 -6.42 -3.73
N ILE A 337 -12.36 -6.29 -2.43
CA ILE A 337 -13.67 -5.97 -1.88
C ILE A 337 -13.52 -4.73 -1.00
N THR A 338 -14.19 -3.65 -1.35
CA THR A 338 -14.26 -2.46 -0.51
C THR A 338 -15.33 -2.67 0.56
N ILE A 339 -14.98 -2.48 1.83
CA ILE A 339 -15.94 -2.53 2.94
C ILE A 339 -16.62 -1.17 3.13
N ALA A 340 -17.64 -1.14 3.98
CA ALA A 340 -18.38 0.08 4.26
C ALA A 340 -17.49 1.18 4.85
N GLU A 341 -17.83 2.43 4.55
CA GLU A 341 -17.17 3.59 5.15
C GLU A 341 -17.29 3.53 6.67
N MET A 342 -16.22 3.91 7.34
CA MET A 342 -16.12 3.96 8.78
C MET A 342 -15.40 5.22 9.25
N MET A 343 -15.66 5.60 10.50
CA MET A 343 -15.02 6.72 11.15
C MET A 343 -14.70 6.36 12.60
N HIS A 344 -13.42 6.44 12.94
CA HIS A 344 -12.96 6.35 14.32
C HIS A 344 -13.29 7.63 15.08
N LEU A 345 -13.70 7.45 16.34
CA LEU A 345 -13.81 8.53 17.30
C LEU A 345 -13.21 8.07 18.63
N TRP A 346 -12.08 8.66 18.98
CA TRP A 346 -11.34 8.36 20.21
C TRP A 346 -11.98 9.08 21.40
N THR A 347 -12.34 8.28 22.41
CA THR A 347 -12.88 8.77 23.70
C THR A 347 -11.77 9.24 24.64
N VAL A 348 -10.55 8.79 24.36
CA VAL A 348 -9.27 9.24 24.91
C VAL A 348 -8.66 10.33 24.02
N GLU A 349 -7.56 10.94 24.45
CA GLU A 349 -6.90 12.05 23.74
C GLU A 349 -5.54 11.61 23.16
N PRO A 350 -5.52 10.92 22.00
CA PRO A 350 -4.27 10.59 21.33
C PRO A 350 -3.66 11.84 20.65
N PRO A 351 -2.36 11.84 20.32
CA PRO A 351 -1.68 12.98 19.71
C PRO A 351 -2.32 13.49 18.40
N GLY A 352 -2.95 12.60 17.61
CA GLY A 352 -3.65 12.95 16.37
C GLY A 352 -5.07 13.52 16.57
N GLY A 353 -5.52 13.65 17.82
CA GLY A 353 -6.85 14.16 18.15
C GLY A 353 -7.97 13.12 18.05
N PRO A 354 -9.23 13.53 18.32
CA PRO A 354 -10.35 12.60 18.50
C PRO A 354 -10.81 11.89 17.22
N PHE A 355 -10.44 12.38 16.03
CA PHE A 355 -10.82 11.81 14.73
C PHE A 355 -9.63 11.25 13.94
N ALA A 356 -8.50 10.98 14.61
CA ALA A 356 -7.37 10.32 13.98
C ALA A 356 -7.79 8.95 13.41
N GLU A 357 -7.26 8.57 12.25
CA GLU A 357 -7.58 7.28 11.60
C GLU A 357 -7.13 6.06 12.43
N GLY A 358 -6.13 6.26 13.28
CA GLY A 358 -5.58 5.23 14.16
C GLY A 358 -4.89 5.87 15.36
N VAL A 359 -4.44 5.03 16.28
CA VAL A 359 -3.65 5.43 17.44
C VAL A 359 -2.30 4.75 17.36
N ASP A 360 -1.23 5.50 17.63
CA ASP A 360 0.12 4.95 17.74
C ASP A 360 0.17 3.86 18.82
N GLU A 361 0.74 2.71 18.49
CA GLU A 361 0.71 1.55 19.37
C GLU A 361 1.50 1.79 20.67
N MET A 362 2.65 2.49 20.61
CA MET A 362 3.42 2.82 21.81
C MET A 362 2.63 3.73 22.74
N TRP A 363 1.97 4.73 22.19
CA TRP A 363 1.08 5.60 22.94
C TRP A 363 -0.09 4.82 23.56
N ALA A 364 -0.75 3.95 22.78
CA ALA A 364 -1.89 3.15 23.26
C ALA A 364 -1.47 2.23 24.42
N ARG A 365 -0.29 1.62 24.28
CA ARG A 365 0.30 0.74 25.29
C ARG A 365 0.67 1.49 26.57
N GLU A 366 1.28 2.67 26.45
CA GLU A 366 1.58 3.50 27.62
C GLU A 366 0.29 3.98 28.32
N TYR A 367 -0.71 4.40 27.54
CA TYR A 367 -2.02 4.77 28.08
C TYR A 367 -2.68 3.58 28.80
N HIS A 368 -2.62 2.38 28.20
CA HIS A 368 -3.18 1.15 28.75
C HIS A 368 -2.53 0.77 30.10
N ARG A 369 -1.20 0.93 30.26
CA ARG A 369 -0.53 0.66 31.54
C ARG A 369 -1.11 1.47 32.69
N GLY A 370 -1.45 2.74 32.45
CA GLY A 370 -2.01 3.65 33.45
C GLY A 370 -3.52 3.53 33.65
N HIS A 371 -4.27 3.04 32.66
CA HIS A 371 -5.75 3.12 32.63
C HIS A 371 -6.44 1.76 32.43
N GLY A 372 -5.68 0.66 32.38
CA GLY A 372 -6.20 -0.70 32.24
C GLY A 372 -7.07 -1.13 33.42
N ILE A 373 -8.30 -1.55 33.13
CA ILE A 373 -9.22 -2.16 34.08
C ILE A 373 -9.06 -3.68 34.01
N VAL A 374 -8.95 -4.34 35.15
CA VAL A 374 -8.84 -5.81 35.22
C VAL A 374 -10.10 -6.47 34.64
N LEU A 375 -9.90 -7.50 33.81
CA LEU A 375 -10.95 -8.24 33.10
C LEU A 375 -11.92 -9.00 34.00
#